data_AF-A0A5M9IXG9-F1
#
_entry.id   AF-A0A5M9IXG9-F1
#
_cell.length_a   1.000
_cell.length_b   1.000
_cell.length_c   1.000
_cell.angle_alpha   90.00
_cell.angle_beta   90.00
_cell.angle_gamma   90.00
#
_symmetry.space_group_name_H-M   'P 1'
#
loop_
_entity.id
_entity.type
_entity.pdbx_description
1 polymer ?
#
loop_
_entity_poly.entity_id
_entity_poly.type
_entity_poly.pdbx_seq_one_letter_code
_entity_poly.pdbx_strand_id
1 'polypeptide(L)' 'MTIICRTAKQLTKALENQGFFLVSDLPRRIRIEVRRGMLIARVS' A
#
# COMPACT_ATOMS: atom_id res chain seq x y z
N MET A 1 -6.19 -8.42 -2.29
CA MET A 1 -6.51 -7.06 -2.78
C MET A 1 -5.25 -6.38 -3.31
N THR A 2 -5.33 -5.63 -4.41
CA THR A 2 -4.16 -5.00 -5.05
C THR A 2 -4.40 -3.51 -5.28
N ILE A 3 -3.49 -2.68 -4.77
CA ILE A 3 -3.51 -1.22 -4.93
C ILE A 3 -2.30 -0.85 -5.79
N ILE A 4 -2.53 -0.09 -6.86
CA ILE A 4 -1.49 0.41 -7.77
C ILE A 4 -1.55 1.93 -7.76
N CYS A 5 -0.44 2.57 -7.46
CA CYS A 5 -0.37 4.02 -7.29
C CYS A 5 1.02 4.55 -7.66
N ARG A 6 1.12 5.85 -7.96
CA ARG A 6 2.39 6.46 -8.39
C ARG A 6 3.20 7.01 -7.23
N THR A 7 2.58 7.35 -6.12
CA THR A 7 3.23 8.00 -4.99
C THR A 7 2.86 7.37 -3.66
N ALA A 8 3.75 7.47 -2.67
CA ALA A 8 3.51 6.97 -1.33
C ALA A 8 2.27 7.61 -0.69
N LYS A 9 2.03 8.90 -0.95
CA LYS A 9 0.83 9.62 -0.49
C LYS A 9 -0.47 9.02 -1.04
N GLN A 10 -0.48 8.61 -2.30
CA GLN A 10 -1.63 7.91 -2.90
C GLN A 10 -1.83 6.53 -2.28
N LEU A 11 -0.72 5.81 -2.02
CA LEU A 11 -0.76 4.51 -1.38
C LEU A 11 -1.34 4.59 0.03
N THR A 12 -0.84 5.53 0.85
CA THR A 12 -1.31 5.78 2.22
C THR A 12 -2.81 6.06 2.25
N LYS A 13 -3.28 6.99 1.42
CA LYS A 13 -4.71 7.33 1.35
C LYS A 13 -5.59 6.15 0.92
N ALA A 14 -5.11 5.32 -0.02
CA ALA A 14 -5.83 4.15 -0.47
C ALA A 14 -5.92 3.06 0.61
N LEU A 15 -4.87 2.91 1.43
CA LEU A 15 -4.83 2.00 2.57
C LEU A 15 -5.72 2.51 3.72
N GLU A 16 -5.67 3.80 4.04
CA GLU A 16 -6.54 4.44 5.05
C GLU A 16 -8.02 4.25 4.73
N ASN A 17 -8.43 4.45 3.48
CA ASN A 17 -9.81 4.24 3.02
C ASN A 17 -10.30 2.78 3.18
N GLN A 18 -9.37 1.83 3.32
CA GLN A 18 -9.67 0.42 3.55
C GLN A 18 -9.62 0.04 5.04
N GLY A 19 -9.41 1.03 5.92
CA GLY A 19 -9.32 0.82 7.37
C GLY A 19 -7.92 0.41 7.84
N PHE A 20 -6.89 0.47 6.99
CA PHE A 20 -5.52 0.28 7.44
C PHE A 20 -4.99 1.55 8.11
N PHE A 21 -4.60 1.44 9.38
CA PHE A 21 -4.00 2.53 10.12
C PHE A 21 -2.47 2.37 10.09
N LEU A 22 -1.78 3.33 9.46
CA LEU A 22 -0.33 3.32 9.28
C LEU A 22 0.39 3.77 10.57
N VAL A 23 0.48 2.89 11.56
CA VAL A 23 1.42 3.02 12.68
C VAL A 23 2.54 2.02 12.43
N SER A 24 3.57 2.46 11.67
CA SER A 24 4.89 1.85 11.42
C SER A 24 5.01 0.37 10.98
N ASP A 25 4.03 -0.47 11.26
CA ASP A 25 3.98 -1.88 10.97
C ASP A 25 2.84 -2.13 9.99
N LEU A 26 3.22 -2.28 8.73
CA LEU A 26 2.36 -2.95 7.78
C LEU A 26 2.09 -4.37 8.31
N PRO A 27 0.83 -4.82 8.36
CA PRO A 27 0.53 -6.21 8.67
C PRO A 27 1.41 -7.13 7.81
N ARG A 28 2.01 -8.18 8.39
CA ARG A 28 2.97 -9.08 7.71
C ARG A 28 2.50 -9.61 6.35
N ARG A 29 1.19 -9.58 6.07
CA ARG A 29 0.56 -10.04 4.83
C ARG A 29 0.52 -9.00 3.71
N ILE A 30 0.92 -7.76 3.98
CA ILE A 30 0.98 -6.69 2.97
C ILE A 30 2.38 -6.61 2.40
N ARG A 31 2.50 -6.90 1.10
CA ARG A 31 3.76 -6.75 0.36
C ARG A 31 3.72 -5.48 -0.47
N ILE A 32 4.67 -4.58 -0.25
CA ILE A 32 4.88 -3.39 -1.09
C ILE A 32 5.99 -3.70 -2.09
N GLU A 33 5.70 -3.53 -3.37
CA GLU A 33 6.66 -3.63 -4.47
C GLU A 33 6.74 -2.31 -5.22
N VAL A 34 7.93 -1.99 -5.75
CA VAL A 34 8.12 -0.87 -6.68
C VAL A 34 8.41 -1.44 -8.07
N ARG A 35 7.61 -1.10 -9.08
CA ARG A 35 7.82 -1.53 -10.47
C ARG A 35 7.60 -0.39 -11.44
N ARG A 36 8.59 -0.10 -12.29
CA ARG A 36 8.54 0.97 -13.32
C ARG A 36 8.05 2.33 -12.76
N GLY A 37 8.50 2.69 -11.56
CA GLY A 37 8.06 3.92 -10.87
C GLY A 37 6.67 3.88 -10.23
N MET A 38 6.01 2.72 -10.20
CA MET A 38 4.73 2.51 -9.51
C MET A 38 4.93 1.76 -8.20
N LEU A 39 4.22 2.18 -7.16
CA LEU A 39 4.05 1.46 -5.91
C LEU A 39 2.87 0.51 -6.03
N ILE A 40 3.11 -0.76 -5.74
CA ILE A 40 2.13 -1.84 -5.77
C ILE A 40 2.03 -2.41 -4.37
N ALA A 41 0.87 -2.31 -3.74
CA ALA A 41 0.58 -3.02 -2.50
C ALA A 41 -0.32 -4.22 -2.78
N ARG A 42 0.12 -5.41 -2.34
CA ARG A 42 -0.68 -6.63 -2.38
C ARG A 42 -1.03 -7.05 -0.95
N VAL A 43 -2.33 -7.10 -0.69
CA VAL A 43 -2.92 -7.64 0.55
C VAL A 43 -3.35 -9.07 0.23
N SER A 44 -2.77 -10.04 0.93
CA SER A 44 -3.12 -11.48 0.84
C SER A 44 -4.00 -11.88 2.01
#